data_AF-A0AAX4P8P0-F1
#
_entry.id   AF-A0AAX4P8P0-F1
#
_cell.length_a   1.000
_cell.length_b   1.000
_cell.length_c   1.000
_cell.angle_alpha   90.00
_cell.angle_beta   90.00
_cell.angle_gamma   90.00
#
_symmetry.space_group_name_H-M   'P 1'
#
loop_
_entity.id
_entity.type
_entity.pdbx_description
1 polymer ?
#
loop_
_entity_poly.entity_id
_entity_poly.type
_entity_poly.pdbx_seq_one_letter_code
_entity_poly.pdbx_strand_id
1 'polypeptide(L)'
;MKTTSYGKTKQRLFVGLLLGVIVLSTQAQALSIEQPGPPICCSAYDAQCESCKQGLSVNEFCRRSPYVPGCEKYHNGGGSKPFPCCRANNAKCLSCVAGLSEKDYCKKNPSTGGCEKYRNCCQAYNAKCESCKQGISEKEYCKNAPTDFFGGVQGCEKYRGCCRANNAKCLSCAAGLSEEQYCKKNPSTGGCEKYRNCCQAYNAKCESCKQGISEEEFCKKNPSDFFGGVQGCEKYHKGDGGKGCCKAFTADCLACSEGKSVERFCKKKKNRDVPGCEKKGCCKANTADCLACSKGKSVKRFCKKKRNRDVPGCEKYHRRGSWGKKDRDDSRQQGDGGFRNWFG
;
A
#
# COMPACT_ATOMS: atom_id res chain seq x y z
N MET A 1 42.66 72.34 -10.44
CA MET A 1 42.38 72.24 -11.89
C MET A 1 43.28 71.17 -12.47
N LYS A 2 42.72 70.05 -12.96
CA LYS A 2 43.48 68.95 -13.56
C LYS A 2 43.02 68.81 -15.02
N THR A 3 43.97 68.98 -15.93
CA THR A 3 43.87 68.65 -17.36
C THR A 3 44.16 67.17 -17.58
N THR A 4 43.47 66.51 -18.51
CA THR A 4 43.87 65.20 -19.07
C THR A 4 43.08 65.02 -20.39
N SER A 5 43.72 65.19 -21.55
CA SER A 5 44.63 64.28 -22.27
C SER A 5 43.89 63.50 -23.36
N TYR A 6 43.56 64.24 -24.41
CA TYR A 6 43.06 63.76 -25.70
C TYR A 6 44.28 63.39 -26.57
N GLY A 7 44.90 62.24 -26.32
CA GLY A 7 46.21 61.96 -26.92
C GLY A 7 46.69 60.53 -26.79
N LYS A 8 45.85 59.52 -27.04
CA LYS A 8 46.29 58.10 -27.07
C LYS A 8 45.67 57.22 -28.16
N THR A 9 44.93 57.77 -29.10
CA THR A 9 44.20 57.00 -30.13
C THR A 9 44.76 57.06 -31.55
N LYS A 10 45.72 57.95 -31.87
CA LYS A 10 46.30 58.02 -33.23
C LYS A 10 47.65 57.30 -33.42
N GLN A 11 48.32 56.91 -32.34
CA GLN A 11 49.68 56.34 -32.43
C GLN A 11 49.73 54.80 -32.57
N ARG A 12 48.61 54.10 -32.36
CA ARG A 12 48.54 52.64 -32.55
C ARG A 12 48.05 52.20 -33.93
N LEU A 13 47.39 53.10 -34.67
CA LEU A 13 46.91 52.82 -36.03
C LEU A 13 48.03 52.89 -37.09
N PHE A 14 49.07 53.70 -36.88
CA PHE A 14 50.19 53.83 -37.83
C PHE A 14 51.28 52.74 -37.69
N VAL A 15 51.47 52.16 -36.50
CA VAL A 15 52.47 51.09 -36.29
C VAL A 15 51.98 49.73 -36.81
N GLY A 16 50.65 49.49 -36.81
CA GLY A 16 50.06 48.26 -37.33
C GLY A 16 50.07 48.14 -38.86
N LEU A 17 49.97 49.28 -39.58
CA LEU A 17 49.92 49.28 -41.04
C LEU A 17 51.31 49.12 -41.69
N LEU A 18 52.39 49.56 -41.03
CA LEU A 18 53.77 49.44 -41.53
C LEU A 18 54.39 48.05 -41.29
N LEU A 19 53.95 47.32 -40.26
CA LEU A 19 54.36 45.91 -40.07
C LEU A 19 53.57 44.93 -40.94
N GLY A 20 52.39 45.31 -41.43
CA GLY A 20 51.58 44.50 -42.36
C GLY A 20 52.08 44.50 -43.81
N VAL A 21 52.86 45.50 -44.23
CA VAL A 21 53.38 45.62 -45.61
C VAL A 21 54.77 45.00 -45.77
N ILE A 22 55.54 44.80 -44.68
CA ILE A 22 56.91 44.25 -44.75
C ILE A 22 56.93 42.70 -44.78
N VAL A 23 55.87 42.01 -44.34
CA VAL A 23 55.79 40.53 -44.40
C VAL A 23 55.37 40.02 -45.79
N LEU A 24 55.05 40.91 -46.73
CA LEU A 24 54.69 40.54 -48.11
C LEU A 24 55.87 40.58 -49.11
N SER A 25 57.12 40.79 -48.65
CA SER A 25 58.23 41.17 -49.55
C SER A 25 59.46 40.24 -49.57
N THR A 26 59.50 39.11 -48.86
CA THR A 26 60.74 38.29 -48.79
C THR A 26 60.56 36.77 -48.91
N GLN A 27 59.66 36.29 -49.77
CA GLN A 27 59.78 34.94 -50.34
C GLN A 27 59.36 34.92 -51.81
N ALA A 28 60.01 35.74 -52.62
CA ALA A 28 59.94 35.67 -54.07
C ALA A 28 61.34 35.39 -54.62
N GLN A 29 61.93 34.25 -54.27
CA GLN A 29 63.11 33.69 -54.92
C GLN A 29 63.27 32.22 -54.49
N ALA A 30 63.51 31.37 -55.49
CA ALA A 30 63.81 29.93 -55.41
C ALA A 30 62.63 28.95 -55.31
N LEU A 31 61.79 28.90 -56.35
CA LEU A 31 61.28 27.63 -56.90
C LEU A 31 61.20 27.74 -58.42
N SER A 32 62.35 27.85 -59.08
CA SER A 32 62.47 27.34 -60.45
C SER A 32 62.55 25.82 -60.37
N ILE A 33 61.42 25.18 -60.03
CA ILE A 33 61.21 23.79 -60.41
C ILE A 33 60.96 23.88 -61.91
N GLU A 34 61.92 23.38 -62.70
CA GLU A 34 61.67 22.98 -64.08
C GLU A 34 60.28 22.35 -64.11
N GLN A 35 59.31 22.97 -64.77
CA GLN A 35 58.03 22.32 -65.00
C GLN A 35 58.39 21.03 -65.74
N PRO A 36 58.23 19.83 -65.15
CA PRO A 36 58.26 18.65 -65.98
C PRO A 36 57.13 18.87 -66.98
N GLY A 37 57.45 18.84 -68.27
CA GLY A 37 56.43 18.88 -69.32
C GLY A 37 55.31 17.88 -68.99
N PRO A 38 54.10 18.06 -69.57
CA PRO A 38 52.96 17.19 -69.28
C PRO A 38 53.45 15.74 -69.29
N PRO A 39 53.19 14.97 -68.21
CA PRO A 39 53.76 13.64 -68.07
C PRO A 39 53.49 12.89 -69.35
N ILE A 40 54.55 12.36 -69.98
CA ILE A 40 54.41 11.58 -71.19
C ILE A 40 53.71 10.28 -70.79
N CYS A 41 52.38 10.31 -70.83
CA CYS A 41 51.55 9.17 -70.49
C CYS A 41 51.59 8.18 -71.64
N CYS A 42 51.71 6.90 -71.31
CA CYS A 42 51.63 5.82 -72.28
C CYS A 42 50.26 5.78 -72.96
N SER A 43 50.21 5.20 -74.16
CA SER A 43 48.98 5.14 -74.97
C SER A 43 48.16 3.86 -74.75
N ALA A 44 48.66 2.90 -73.95
CA ALA A 44 47.97 1.64 -73.71
C ALA A 44 46.65 1.84 -72.94
N TYR A 45 45.73 0.89 -73.13
CA TYR A 45 44.46 0.82 -72.40
C TYR A 45 44.64 -0.03 -71.14
N ASP A 46 45.29 0.55 -70.13
CA ASP A 46 45.49 -0.06 -68.82
C ASP A 46 45.42 0.98 -67.69
N ALA A 47 45.37 0.49 -66.46
CA ALA A 47 45.20 1.29 -65.26
C ALA A 47 46.28 2.36 -65.04
N GLN A 48 47.51 2.13 -65.50
CA GLN A 48 48.63 3.05 -65.31
C GLN A 48 48.61 4.18 -66.34
N CYS A 49 48.34 3.84 -67.60
CA CYS A 49 48.27 4.81 -68.68
C CYS A 49 47.02 5.69 -68.57
N GLU A 50 45.86 5.10 -68.31
CA GLU A 50 44.60 5.83 -68.20
C GLU A 50 44.55 6.71 -66.94
N SER A 51 45.13 6.27 -65.83
CA SER A 51 45.23 7.13 -64.64
C SER A 51 46.15 8.33 -64.90
N CYS A 52 47.27 8.13 -65.60
CA CYS A 52 48.19 9.19 -66.00
C CYS A 52 47.51 10.22 -66.91
N LYS A 53 46.81 9.77 -67.97
CA LYS A 53 46.07 10.65 -68.89
C LYS A 53 45.03 11.53 -68.16
N GLN A 54 44.44 10.99 -67.09
CA GLN A 54 43.44 11.68 -66.28
C GLN A 54 44.03 12.47 -65.09
N GLY A 55 45.35 12.44 -64.89
CA GLY A 55 46.01 13.09 -63.75
C GLY A 55 45.61 12.51 -62.39
N LEU A 56 45.19 11.24 -62.35
CA LEU A 56 44.77 10.53 -61.14
C LEU A 56 45.83 9.50 -60.72
N SER A 57 45.82 9.12 -59.44
CA SER A 57 46.54 7.92 -59.02
C SER A 57 45.85 6.66 -59.59
N VAL A 58 46.62 5.60 -59.86
CA VAL A 58 46.09 4.30 -60.33
C VAL A 58 44.96 3.79 -59.43
N ASN A 59 45.11 3.95 -58.10
CA ASN A 59 44.10 3.54 -57.13
C ASN A 59 42.81 4.36 -57.22
N GLU A 60 42.91 5.66 -57.50
CA GLU A 60 41.73 6.53 -57.66
C GLU A 60 41.03 6.28 -59.00
N PHE A 61 41.81 6.12 -60.07
CA PHE A 61 41.30 5.73 -61.38
C PHE A 61 40.55 4.40 -61.34
N CYS A 62 41.15 3.34 -60.78
CA CYS A 62 40.51 2.02 -60.69
C CYS A 62 39.25 1.99 -59.81
N ARG A 63 39.04 2.95 -58.90
CA ARG A 63 37.77 3.10 -58.17
C ARG A 63 36.64 3.61 -59.06
N ARG A 64 36.96 4.40 -60.08
CA ARG A 64 35.99 4.95 -61.04
C ARG A 64 35.76 4.01 -62.22
N SER A 65 36.82 3.32 -62.66
CA SER A 65 36.81 2.44 -63.83
C SER A 65 37.39 1.07 -63.49
N PRO A 66 36.64 0.21 -62.75
CA PRO A 66 37.17 -1.03 -62.22
C PRO A 66 37.45 -2.09 -63.27
N TYR A 67 36.87 -2.01 -64.48
CA TYR A 67 36.97 -3.02 -65.54
C TYR A 67 38.13 -2.82 -66.52
N VAL A 68 39.03 -1.88 -66.24
CA VAL A 68 40.22 -1.62 -67.05
C VAL A 68 41.33 -2.62 -66.71
N PRO A 69 42.07 -3.17 -67.70
CA PRO A 69 43.23 -4.04 -67.44
C PRO A 69 44.21 -3.40 -66.45
N GLY A 70 44.67 -4.13 -65.44
CA GLY A 70 45.48 -3.62 -64.32
C GLY A 70 44.67 -3.16 -63.11
N CYS A 71 43.34 -3.18 -63.18
CA CYS A 71 42.43 -2.93 -62.06
C CYS A 71 41.77 -4.22 -61.54
N GLU A 72 42.37 -5.40 -61.71
CA GLU A 72 41.74 -6.69 -61.42
C GLU A 72 41.33 -6.83 -59.95
N LYS A 73 42.12 -6.24 -59.03
CA LYS A 73 41.79 -6.12 -57.61
C LYS A 73 40.54 -5.27 -57.33
N TYR A 74 40.01 -4.57 -58.34
CA TYR A 74 38.81 -3.72 -58.29
C TYR A 74 37.62 -4.26 -59.09
N HIS A 75 37.81 -5.26 -59.98
CA HIS A 75 36.73 -5.91 -60.75
C HIS A 75 35.58 -6.43 -59.87
N ASN A 76 35.88 -6.72 -58.59
CA ASN A 76 34.92 -7.08 -57.55
C ASN A 76 35.05 -6.12 -56.35
N GLY A 77 34.79 -4.82 -56.55
CA GLY A 77 34.63 -3.86 -55.46
C GLY A 77 35.87 -3.63 -54.60
N GLY A 78 37.01 -3.39 -55.25
CA GLY A 78 38.21 -2.81 -54.62
C GLY A 78 38.03 -1.37 -54.13
N GLY A 79 36.81 -0.84 -54.14
CA GLY A 79 36.32 0.20 -53.24
C GLY A 79 34.99 -0.30 -52.66
N SER A 80 34.98 -0.64 -51.38
CA SER A 80 33.85 -1.26 -50.63
C SER A 80 33.32 -2.59 -51.20
N LYS A 81 33.95 -3.70 -50.79
CA LYS A 81 33.53 -5.12 -50.81
C LYS A 81 32.17 -5.46 -51.47
N PRO A 82 32.12 -6.38 -52.46
CA PRO A 82 30.97 -7.22 -52.74
C PRO A 82 31.12 -8.52 -51.93
N PHE A 83 30.83 -8.44 -50.64
CA PHE A 83 30.24 -9.60 -49.97
C PHE A 83 28.73 -9.47 -50.19
N PRO A 84 27.98 -10.57 -50.44
CA PRO A 84 26.53 -10.47 -50.42
C PRO A 84 26.13 -9.83 -49.09
N CYS A 85 25.49 -8.66 -49.15
CA CYS A 85 24.97 -8.01 -47.96
C CYS A 85 24.18 -9.05 -47.17
N CYS A 86 24.39 -9.09 -45.85
CA CYS A 86 23.67 -10.02 -45.01
C CYS A 86 22.16 -9.79 -45.14
N ARG A 87 21.36 -10.85 -44.96
CA ARG A 87 19.90 -10.80 -45.09
C ARG A 87 19.17 -10.51 -43.78
N ALA A 88 19.88 -10.10 -42.72
CA ALA A 88 19.26 -9.83 -41.44
C ALA A 88 18.55 -8.46 -41.46
N ASN A 89 17.44 -8.35 -40.73
CA ASN A 89 16.68 -7.11 -40.60
C ASN A 89 17.27 -6.19 -39.52
N ASN A 90 18.53 -5.79 -39.68
CA ASN A 90 19.22 -4.87 -38.77
C ASN A 90 19.96 -3.77 -39.55
N ALA A 91 20.39 -2.72 -38.83
CA ALA A 91 21.02 -1.53 -39.40
C ALA A 91 22.19 -1.87 -40.33
N LYS A 92 23.09 -2.76 -39.90
CA LYS A 92 24.29 -3.17 -40.64
C LYS A 92 23.99 -3.81 -42.00
N CYS A 93 23.01 -4.71 -42.03
CA CYS A 93 22.63 -5.42 -43.24
C CYS A 93 21.79 -4.55 -44.17
N LEU A 94 20.80 -3.83 -43.63
CA LEU A 94 19.90 -3.00 -44.42
C LEU A 94 20.59 -1.74 -44.95
N SER A 95 21.56 -1.17 -44.23
CA SER A 95 22.38 -0.07 -44.76
C SER A 95 23.25 -0.53 -45.93
N CYS A 96 23.79 -1.76 -45.85
CA CYS A 96 24.53 -2.38 -46.95
C CYS A 96 23.65 -2.56 -48.19
N VAL A 97 22.46 -3.15 -48.03
CA VAL A 97 21.49 -3.33 -49.14
C VAL A 97 21.07 -1.98 -49.73
N ALA A 98 20.91 -0.95 -48.89
CA ALA A 98 20.54 0.40 -49.31
C ALA A 98 21.71 1.22 -49.92
N GLY A 99 22.94 0.70 -49.93
CA GLY A 99 24.12 1.44 -50.40
C GLY A 99 24.45 2.68 -49.55
N LEU A 100 24.09 2.69 -48.27
CA LEU A 100 24.29 3.80 -47.34
C LEU A 100 25.25 3.42 -46.20
N SER A 101 25.89 4.42 -45.58
CA SER A 101 26.54 4.21 -44.28
C SER A 101 25.50 3.84 -43.23
N GLU A 102 25.86 3.02 -42.22
CA GLU A 102 24.95 2.70 -41.10
C GLU A 102 24.38 3.97 -40.45
N LYS A 103 25.22 5.00 -40.30
CA LYS A 103 24.83 6.30 -39.75
C LYS A 103 23.75 6.99 -40.60
N ASP A 104 23.93 7.08 -41.91
CA ASP A 104 22.98 7.79 -42.79
C ASP A 104 21.71 6.97 -43.03
N TYR A 105 21.83 5.64 -43.04
CA TYR A 105 20.70 4.74 -43.03
C TYR A 105 19.86 4.94 -41.76
N CYS A 106 20.48 4.98 -40.57
CA CYS A 106 19.79 5.16 -39.30
C CYS A 106 19.16 6.55 -39.13
N LYS A 107 19.73 7.61 -39.72
CA LYS A 107 19.06 8.94 -39.76
C LYS A 107 17.72 8.88 -40.51
N LYS A 108 17.64 8.07 -41.58
CA LYS A 108 16.42 7.89 -42.38
C LYS A 108 15.48 6.84 -41.78
N ASN A 109 16.02 5.83 -41.12
CA ASN A 109 15.31 4.66 -40.59
C ASN A 109 15.63 4.39 -39.12
N PRO A 110 15.38 5.35 -38.20
CA PRO A 110 15.80 5.28 -36.80
C PRO A 110 15.12 4.14 -36.03
N SER A 111 14.00 3.61 -36.53
CA SER A 111 13.31 2.46 -35.92
C SER A 111 13.96 1.10 -36.19
N THR A 112 14.90 0.99 -37.12
CA THR A 112 15.59 -0.27 -37.43
C THR A 112 16.42 -0.77 -36.24
N GLY A 113 16.40 -2.07 -35.93
CA GLY A 113 17.25 -2.64 -34.88
C GLY A 113 18.74 -2.40 -35.18
N GLY A 114 19.48 -1.85 -34.22
CA GLY A 114 20.85 -1.35 -34.38
C GLY A 114 20.97 0.15 -34.66
N CYS A 115 19.84 0.88 -34.76
CA CYS A 115 19.80 2.34 -34.94
C CYS A 115 19.40 3.12 -33.67
N GLU A 116 19.39 2.50 -32.49
CA GLU A 116 18.84 3.06 -31.26
C GLU A 116 19.47 4.41 -30.89
N LYS A 117 20.79 4.57 -31.14
CA LYS A 117 21.53 5.82 -30.92
C LYS A 117 21.04 7.01 -31.76
N TYR A 118 20.38 6.73 -32.88
CA TYR A 118 19.91 7.74 -33.85
C TYR A 118 18.41 8.02 -33.71
N ARG A 119 17.73 7.39 -32.75
CA ARG A 119 16.36 7.77 -32.41
C ARG A 119 16.35 9.09 -31.65
N ASN A 120 15.66 10.07 -32.21
CA ASN A 120 15.33 11.32 -31.51
C ASN A 120 14.19 11.07 -30.51
N CYS A 121 14.40 10.17 -29.54
CA CYS A 121 13.45 9.97 -28.44
C CYS A 121 13.51 11.16 -27.49
N CYS A 122 12.34 11.56 -26.98
CA CYS A 122 12.26 12.57 -25.93
C CYS A 122 12.98 12.12 -24.65
N GLN A 123 13.44 13.08 -23.85
CA GLN A 123 14.19 12.80 -22.62
C GLN A 123 13.28 12.61 -21.39
N ALA A 124 12.01 12.98 -21.49
CA ALA A 124 11.07 12.92 -20.36
C ALA A 124 10.90 11.49 -19.81
N TYR A 125 10.63 11.38 -18.50
CA TYR A 125 10.38 10.11 -17.82
C TYR A 125 8.88 9.75 -17.88
N ASN A 126 8.42 9.30 -19.04
CA ASN A 126 7.05 8.84 -19.27
C ASN A 126 7.01 7.64 -20.24
N ALA A 127 5.88 6.95 -20.30
CA ALA A 127 5.72 5.72 -21.07
C ALA A 127 6.14 5.88 -22.54
N LYS A 128 5.77 7.00 -23.19
CA LYS A 128 6.09 7.27 -24.60
C LYS A 128 7.58 7.44 -24.85
N CYS A 129 8.27 8.20 -24.01
CA CYS A 129 9.70 8.47 -24.17
C CYS A 129 10.54 7.24 -23.79
N GLU A 130 10.21 6.58 -22.68
CA GLU A 130 10.94 5.41 -22.20
C GLU A 130 10.75 4.19 -23.13
N SER A 131 9.53 3.97 -23.64
CA SER A 131 9.30 2.91 -24.63
C SER A 131 10.03 3.19 -25.95
N CYS A 132 10.14 4.46 -26.36
CA CYS A 132 10.92 4.88 -27.53
C CYS A 132 12.41 4.57 -27.35
N LYS A 133 12.99 4.94 -26.19
CA LYS A 133 14.40 4.69 -25.84
C LYS A 133 14.74 3.20 -25.89
N GLN A 134 13.83 2.36 -25.40
CA GLN A 134 13.98 0.90 -25.38
C GLN A 134 13.56 0.21 -26.70
N GLY A 135 12.85 0.91 -27.57
CA GLY A 135 12.36 0.38 -28.83
C GLY A 135 11.27 -0.67 -28.78
N ILE A 136 10.43 -0.56 -27.77
CA ILE A 136 9.25 -1.38 -27.58
C ILE A 136 8.00 -0.50 -27.58
N SER A 137 6.83 -1.13 -27.67
CA SER A 137 5.56 -0.39 -27.54
C SER A 137 5.36 0.13 -26.12
N GLU A 138 4.60 1.21 -25.94
CA GLU A 138 4.21 1.71 -24.61
C GLU A 138 3.57 0.60 -23.76
N LYS A 139 2.70 -0.20 -24.37
CA LYS A 139 2.05 -1.34 -23.71
C LYS A 139 3.06 -2.35 -23.17
N GLU A 140 4.07 -2.68 -23.97
CA GLU A 140 5.10 -3.65 -23.59
C GLU A 140 6.03 -3.10 -22.50
N TYR A 141 6.43 -1.84 -22.64
CA TYR A 141 7.17 -1.13 -21.60
C TYR A 141 6.40 -1.11 -20.28
N CYS A 142 5.12 -0.75 -20.31
CA CYS A 142 4.31 -0.58 -19.11
C CYS A 142 3.96 -1.89 -18.37
N LYS A 143 4.10 -3.07 -19.01
CA LYS A 143 3.99 -4.36 -18.32
C LYS A 143 5.10 -4.57 -17.29
N ASN A 144 6.31 -4.07 -17.59
CA ASN A 144 7.51 -4.25 -16.79
C ASN A 144 8.00 -2.92 -16.17
N ALA A 145 7.23 -1.83 -16.34
CA ALA A 145 7.63 -0.52 -15.85
C ALA A 145 7.72 -0.52 -14.32
N PRO A 146 8.79 0.08 -13.75
CA PRO A 146 8.96 0.15 -12.30
C PRO A 146 7.79 0.89 -11.63
N THR A 147 7.41 0.41 -10.45
CA THR A 147 6.69 1.19 -9.43
C THR A 147 7.68 1.48 -8.33
N ASP A 148 7.95 2.75 -8.06
CA ASP A 148 8.68 3.14 -6.84
C ASP A 148 7.71 3.85 -5.87
N PHE A 149 8.26 4.34 -4.76
CA PHE A 149 7.51 5.05 -3.73
C PHE A 149 6.86 6.35 -4.24
N PHE A 150 7.39 6.95 -5.31
CA PHE A 150 6.88 8.19 -5.91
C PHE A 150 5.81 7.94 -6.98
N GLY A 151 5.58 6.68 -7.36
CA GLY A 151 4.47 6.27 -8.23
C GLY A 151 4.90 5.39 -9.40
N GLY A 152 3.98 5.21 -10.35
CA GLY A 152 4.26 4.56 -11.62
C GLY A 152 4.79 5.54 -12.67
N VAL A 153 5.42 5.02 -13.72
CA VAL A 153 5.79 5.82 -14.89
C VAL A 153 4.53 6.46 -15.50
N GLN A 154 4.55 7.79 -15.66
CA GLN A 154 3.43 8.55 -16.21
C GLN A 154 2.99 7.98 -17.57
N GLY A 155 1.70 7.74 -17.74
CA GLY A 155 1.13 7.14 -18.96
C GLY A 155 1.05 5.61 -18.95
N CYS A 156 1.64 4.93 -17.97
CA CYS A 156 1.45 3.49 -17.78
C CYS A 156 0.15 3.12 -17.06
N GLU A 157 -0.56 4.10 -16.50
CA GLU A 157 -1.88 3.94 -15.87
C GLU A 157 -2.90 3.25 -16.78
N LYS A 158 -2.84 3.53 -18.10
CA LYS A 158 -3.70 2.92 -19.12
C LYS A 158 -3.46 1.41 -19.30
N TYR A 159 -2.27 0.91 -18.97
CA TYR A 159 -1.83 -0.45 -19.26
C TYR A 159 -1.69 -1.32 -18.01
N ARG A 160 -1.66 -0.73 -16.81
CA ARG A 160 -1.78 -1.48 -15.56
C ARG A 160 -3.25 -1.79 -15.31
N GLY A 161 -3.59 -3.08 -15.26
CA GLY A 161 -4.91 -3.50 -14.81
C GLY A 161 -5.19 -2.95 -13.42
N CYS A 162 -6.40 -2.46 -13.20
CA CYS A 162 -6.82 -1.98 -11.89
C CYS A 162 -6.80 -3.12 -10.87
N CYS A 163 -6.45 -2.78 -9.62
CA CYS A 163 -6.54 -3.74 -8.53
C CYS A 163 -7.98 -4.24 -8.36
N ARG A 164 -8.14 -5.46 -7.81
CA ARG A 164 -9.44 -6.13 -7.65
C ARG A 164 -10.05 -5.98 -6.25
N ALA A 165 -9.49 -5.10 -5.41
CA ALA A 165 -10.04 -4.89 -4.07
C ALA A 165 -11.34 -4.07 -4.14
N ASN A 166 -12.29 -4.35 -3.25
CA ASN A 166 -13.56 -3.62 -3.16
C ASN A 166 -13.39 -2.34 -2.31
N ASN A 167 -12.48 -1.46 -2.72
CA ASN A 167 -12.26 -0.15 -2.08
C ASN A 167 -12.24 0.98 -3.11
N ALA A 168 -12.35 2.22 -2.64
CA ALA A 168 -12.46 3.42 -3.47
C ALA A 168 -11.33 3.54 -4.51
N LYS A 169 -10.10 3.20 -4.13
CA LYS A 169 -8.92 3.29 -5.01
C LYS A 169 -8.98 2.32 -6.19
N CYS A 170 -9.37 1.07 -5.93
CA CYS A 170 -9.44 0.05 -6.96
C CYS A 170 -10.68 0.19 -7.84
N LEU A 171 -11.83 0.47 -7.23
CA LEU A 171 -13.10 0.59 -7.95
C LEU A 171 -13.17 1.89 -8.77
N SER A 172 -12.56 2.98 -8.31
CA SER A 172 -12.43 4.22 -9.11
C SER A 172 -11.56 4.00 -10.35
N CYS A 173 -10.43 3.31 -10.21
CA CYS A 173 -9.61 2.87 -11.34
C CYS A 173 -10.42 2.01 -12.31
N ALA A 174 -11.11 0.98 -11.82
CA ALA A 174 -11.90 0.07 -12.66
C ALA A 174 -13.04 0.80 -13.39
N ALA A 175 -13.58 1.85 -12.78
CA ALA A 175 -14.60 2.72 -13.36
C ALA A 175 -14.04 3.84 -14.26
N GLY A 176 -12.72 4.03 -14.33
CA GLY A 176 -12.08 5.11 -15.09
C GLY A 176 -12.39 6.51 -14.54
N LEU A 177 -12.62 6.64 -13.23
CA LEU A 177 -12.93 7.90 -12.54
C LEU A 177 -11.83 8.25 -11.53
N SER A 178 -11.72 9.53 -11.14
CA SER A 178 -10.93 9.87 -9.95
C SER A 178 -11.61 9.31 -8.68
N GLU A 179 -10.84 9.06 -7.62
CA GLU A 179 -11.41 8.60 -6.33
C GLU A 179 -12.51 9.54 -5.83
N GLU A 180 -12.32 10.86 -5.94
CA GLU A 180 -13.34 11.85 -5.57
C GLU A 180 -14.62 11.73 -6.41
N GLN A 181 -14.50 11.67 -7.74
CA GLN A 181 -15.66 11.53 -8.64
C GLN A 181 -16.39 10.22 -8.40
N TYR A 182 -15.65 9.15 -8.16
CA TYR A 182 -16.19 7.85 -7.82
C TYR A 182 -16.93 7.89 -6.48
N CYS A 183 -16.34 8.47 -5.44
CA CYS A 183 -16.94 8.55 -4.10
C CYS A 183 -18.18 9.45 -4.05
N LYS A 184 -18.25 10.52 -4.86
CA LYS A 184 -19.48 11.33 -5.00
C LYS A 184 -20.65 10.51 -5.57
N LYS A 185 -20.36 9.55 -6.46
CA LYS A 185 -21.37 8.63 -7.03
C LYS A 185 -21.62 7.40 -6.14
N ASN A 186 -20.62 6.96 -5.39
CA ASN A 186 -20.65 5.74 -4.56
C ASN A 186 -20.15 6.00 -3.13
N PRO A 187 -20.86 6.80 -2.30
CA PRO A 187 -20.39 7.19 -0.97
C PRO A 187 -20.31 6.04 0.04
N SER A 188 -20.94 4.91 -0.27
CA SER A 188 -20.95 3.72 0.58
C SER A 188 -19.72 2.82 0.37
N THR A 189 -18.92 3.02 -0.69
CA THR A 189 -17.70 2.25 -0.91
C THR A 189 -16.68 2.50 0.21
N GLY A 190 -16.00 1.44 0.69
CA GLY A 190 -14.94 1.59 1.68
C GLY A 190 -13.80 2.47 1.16
N GLY A 191 -13.40 3.49 1.93
CA GLY A 191 -12.50 4.56 1.53
C GLY A 191 -13.20 5.85 1.03
N CYS A 192 -14.54 5.88 1.01
CA CYS A 192 -15.33 7.06 0.64
C CYS A 192 -16.05 7.72 1.82
N GLU A 193 -15.66 7.44 3.07
CA GLU A 193 -16.38 7.84 4.28
C GLU A 193 -16.61 9.36 4.35
N LYS A 194 -15.65 10.16 3.87
CA LYS A 194 -15.74 11.63 3.79
C LYS A 194 -16.90 12.13 2.93
N TYR A 195 -17.29 11.37 1.91
CA TYR A 195 -18.32 11.75 0.95
C TYR A 195 -19.70 11.20 1.32
N ARG A 196 -19.78 10.45 2.42
CA ARG A 196 -21.03 9.88 2.89
C ARG A 196 -21.84 10.98 3.57
N ASN A 197 -23.00 11.30 3.00
CA ASN A 197 -23.95 12.27 3.56
C ASN A 197 -24.69 11.67 4.76
N CYS A 198 -23.97 11.44 5.86
CA CYS A 198 -24.57 11.01 7.11
C CYS A 198 -25.16 12.21 7.85
N CYS A 199 -26.30 12.01 8.50
CA CYS A 199 -26.88 13.01 9.39
C CYS A 199 -25.93 13.31 10.56
N GLN A 200 -26.03 14.52 11.13
CA GLN A 200 -25.17 14.94 12.23
C GLN A 200 -25.67 14.55 13.61
N ALA A 201 -26.95 14.17 13.74
CA ALA A 201 -27.55 13.83 15.03
C ALA A 201 -26.81 12.70 15.75
N TYR A 202 -26.79 12.75 17.08
CA TYR A 202 -26.19 11.70 17.92
C TYR A 202 -27.23 10.60 18.19
N ASN A 203 -27.43 9.73 17.21
CA ASN A 203 -28.32 8.56 17.31
C ASN A 203 -27.76 7.37 16.53
N ALA A 204 -28.31 6.17 16.77
CA ALA A 204 -27.81 4.93 16.20
C ALA A 204 -27.70 4.97 14.68
N LYS A 205 -28.68 5.55 14.00
CA LYS A 205 -28.72 5.64 12.53
C LYS A 205 -27.63 6.54 11.97
N CYS A 206 -27.41 7.71 12.56
CA CYS A 206 -26.41 8.66 12.10
C CYS A 206 -24.98 8.21 12.46
N GLU A 207 -24.77 7.73 13.69
CA GLU A 207 -23.44 7.31 14.14
C GLU A 207 -22.97 6.03 13.45
N SER A 208 -23.87 5.05 13.22
CA SER A 208 -23.55 3.87 12.42
C SER A 208 -23.19 4.22 10.97
N CYS A 209 -23.91 5.17 10.36
CA CYS A 209 -23.59 5.70 9.03
C CYS A 209 -22.18 6.31 8.97
N LYS A 210 -21.85 7.18 9.93
CA LYS A 210 -20.53 7.86 10.04
C LYS A 210 -19.39 6.85 10.20
N GLN A 211 -19.60 5.81 10.98
CA GLN A 211 -18.62 4.74 11.23
C GLN A 211 -18.62 3.66 10.14
N GLY A 212 -19.60 3.67 9.24
CA GLY A 212 -19.79 2.70 8.19
C GLY A 212 -20.00 1.26 8.62
N ILE A 213 -20.71 1.09 9.72
CA ILE A 213 -21.17 -0.19 10.25
C ILE A 213 -22.71 -0.20 10.30
N SER A 214 -23.30 -1.35 10.60
CA SER A 214 -24.75 -1.44 10.81
C SER A 214 -25.18 -0.81 12.14
N GLU A 215 -26.44 -0.37 12.26
CA GLU A 215 -27.01 0.09 13.54
C GLU A 215 -26.87 -0.97 14.64
N GLU A 216 -27.06 -2.24 14.30
CA GLU A 216 -26.90 -3.35 15.24
C GLU A 216 -25.46 -3.46 15.76
N GLU A 217 -24.48 -3.42 14.87
CA GLU A 217 -23.07 -3.51 15.25
C GLU A 217 -22.62 -2.28 16.05
N PHE A 218 -23.09 -1.09 15.66
CA PHE A 218 -22.88 0.14 16.40
C PHE A 218 -23.44 0.04 17.83
N CYS A 219 -24.69 -0.39 17.98
CA CYS A 219 -25.32 -0.53 19.30
C CYS A 219 -24.67 -1.63 20.14
N LYS A 220 -24.19 -2.73 19.55
CA LYS A 220 -23.42 -3.76 20.28
C LYS A 220 -22.10 -3.23 20.84
N LYS A 221 -21.44 -2.32 20.11
CA LYS A 221 -20.16 -1.68 20.52
C LYS A 221 -20.36 -0.53 21.52
N ASN A 222 -21.55 0.04 21.59
CA ASN A 222 -21.88 1.17 22.46
C ASN A 222 -23.01 0.79 23.42
N PRO A 223 -22.74 -0.06 24.44
CA PRO A 223 -23.71 -0.39 25.48
C PRO A 223 -24.16 0.86 26.22
N SER A 224 -25.46 0.99 26.46
CA SER A 224 -26.03 2.06 27.28
C SER A 224 -25.35 2.10 28.65
N ASP A 225 -24.74 3.23 28.99
CA ASP A 225 -24.17 3.48 30.31
C ASP A 225 -25.15 4.26 31.20
N PHE A 226 -24.69 4.63 32.40
CA PHE A 226 -25.49 5.36 33.40
C PHE A 226 -26.03 6.72 32.91
N PHE A 227 -25.47 7.30 31.85
CA PHE A 227 -25.85 8.61 31.31
C PHE A 227 -26.94 8.55 30.23
N GLY A 228 -27.46 7.35 29.94
CA GLY A 228 -28.48 7.12 28.93
C GLY A 228 -27.89 6.60 27.63
N GLY A 229 -28.49 5.54 27.09
CA GLY A 229 -28.03 4.91 25.85
C GLY A 229 -28.22 5.81 24.63
N VAL A 230 -27.51 5.49 23.55
CA VAL A 230 -27.67 6.16 22.26
C VAL A 230 -29.10 5.95 21.74
N GLN A 231 -29.78 7.04 21.39
CA GLN A 231 -31.14 7.00 20.84
C GLN A 231 -31.19 6.05 19.62
N GLY A 232 -32.13 5.11 19.61
CA GLY A 232 -32.26 4.08 18.56
C GLY A 232 -31.58 2.74 18.88
N CYS A 233 -30.87 2.63 20.01
CA CYS A 233 -30.28 1.38 20.48
C CYS A 233 -31.16 0.60 21.50
N GLU A 234 -32.36 1.09 21.81
CA GLU A 234 -33.24 0.55 22.88
C GLU A 234 -33.58 -0.93 22.64
N LYS A 235 -33.73 -1.34 21.38
CA LYS A 235 -34.04 -2.74 21.00
C LYS A 235 -32.87 -3.70 21.20
N TYR A 236 -31.63 -3.19 21.22
CA TYR A 236 -30.41 -3.99 21.35
C TYR A 236 -29.90 -4.07 22.79
N HIS A 237 -30.31 -3.13 23.64
CA HIS A 237 -30.07 -3.17 25.08
C HIS A 237 -31.29 -3.77 25.79
N LYS A 238 -31.34 -5.10 25.90
CA LYS A 238 -32.29 -5.79 26.80
C LYS A 238 -31.82 -5.61 28.24
N GLY A 239 -32.16 -4.48 28.86
CA GLY A 239 -31.91 -4.25 30.28
C GLY A 239 -32.29 -2.83 30.67
N ASP A 240 -33.38 -2.72 31.43
CA ASP A 240 -33.88 -1.48 32.03
C ASP A 240 -34.27 -0.38 31.05
N GLY A 241 -35.41 -0.58 30.41
CA GLY A 241 -36.13 0.50 29.75
C GLY A 241 -36.43 1.63 30.73
N GLY A 242 -35.54 2.62 30.81
CA GLY A 242 -35.74 3.98 31.29
C GLY A 242 -36.33 4.17 32.70
N LYS A 243 -36.60 3.12 33.46
CA LYS A 243 -36.97 3.18 34.87
C LYS A 243 -35.69 3.04 35.66
N GLY A 244 -34.99 4.15 35.84
CA GLY A 244 -33.80 4.18 36.71
C GLY A 244 -34.13 3.48 38.01
N CYS A 245 -33.30 2.49 38.39
CA CYS A 245 -33.42 1.88 39.70
C CYS A 245 -33.30 2.97 40.77
N CYS A 246 -34.13 2.88 41.80
CA CYS A 246 -34.03 3.78 42.93
C CYS A 246 -32.64 3.69 43.59
N LYS A 247 -32.19 4.78 44.21
CA LYS A 247 -30.86 4.87 44.85
C LYS A 247 -30.88 4.54 46.34
N ALA A 248 -32.03 4.10 46.88
CA ALA A 248 -32.15 3.81 48.30
C ALA A 248 -31.40 2.51 48.67
N PHE A 249 -30.87 2.44 49.90
CA PHE A 249 -30.30 1.22 50.45
C PHE A 249 -31.43 0.27 50.91
N THR A 250 -32.21 -0.24 49.97
CA THR A 250 -33.29 -1.21 50.20
C THR A 250 -33.16 -2.38 49.24
N ALA A 251 -33.76 -3.50 49.61
CA ALA A 251 -33.70 -4.74 48.83
C ALA A 251 -34.25 -4.55 47.41
N ASP A 252 -35.33 -3.78 47.23
CA ASP A 252 -35.94 -3.50 45.93
C ASP A 252 -34.98 -2.72 45.01
N CYS A 253 -34.36 -1.66 45.54
CA CYS A 253 -33.45 -0.80 44.79
C CYS A 253 -32.14 -1.50 44.43
N LEU A 254 -31.54 -2.19 45.40
CA LEU A 254 -30.29 -2.89 45.21
C LEU A 254 -30.47 -4.14 44.32
N ALA A 255 -31.60 -4.85 44.42
CA ALA A 255 -31.94 -5.95 43.52
C ALA A 255 -32.14 -5.45 42.08
N CYS A 256 -32.83 -4.32 41.89
CA CYS A 256 -32.97 -3.64 40.60
C CYS A 256 -31.59 -3.32 40.02
N SER A 257 -30.70 -2.66 40.78
CA SER A 257 -29.35 -2.33 40.30
C SER A 257 -28.47 -3.53 39.97
N GLU A 258 -28.75 -4.70 40.56
CA GLU A 258 -28.06 -5.97 40.26
C GLU A 258 -28.76 -6.79 39.14
N GLY A 259 -29.86 -6.29 38.55
CA GLY A 259 -30.65 -7.01 37.55
C GLY A 259 -31.27 -8.32 38.07
N LYS A 260 -31.65 -8.36 39.35
CA LYS A 260 -32.15 -9.57 40.04
C LYS A 260 -33.51 -9.33 40.66
N SER A 261 -34.27 -10.41 40.89
CA SER A 261 -35.42 -10.33 41.78
C SER A 261 -34.97 -10.12 43.22
N VAL A 262 -35.78 -9.43 44.01
CA VAL A 262 -35.58 -9.21 45.45
C VAL A 262 -35.31 -10.52 46.18
N GLU A 263 -36.08 -11.57 45.85
CA GLU A 263 -35.90 -12.91 46.42
C GLU A 263 -34.51 -13.49 46.11
N ARG A 264 -34.01 -13.34 44.87
CA ARG A 264 -32.68 -13.82 44.47
C ARG A 264 -31.58 -12.97 45.11
N PHE A 265 -31.80 -11.68 45.27
CA PHE A 265 -30.91 -10.75 45.94
C PHE A 265 -30.76 -11.09 47.44
N CYS A 266 -31.88 -11.28 48.16
CA CYS A 266 -31.89 -11.57 49.60
C CYS A 266 -31.44 -13.01 49.96
N LYS A 267 -31.35 -13.93 48.99
CA LYS A 267 -30.81 -15.29 49.20
C LYS A 267 -29.31 -15.29 49.56
N LYS A 268 -28.55 -14.25 49.19
CA LYS A 268 -27.12 -14.13 49.50
C LYS A 268 -26.92 -13.80 50.99
N LYS A 269 -26.00 -14.49 51.67
CA LYS A 269 -25.70 -14.24 53.09
C LYS A 269 -25.35 -12.79 53.40
N LYS A 270 -24.57 -12.14 52.51
CA LYS A 270 -24.15 -10.75 52.64
C LYS A 270 -25.26 -9.71 52.51
N ASN A 271 -26.42 -10.10 51.98
CA ASN A 271 -27.55 -9.19 51.72
C ASN A 271 -28.65 -9.32 52.79
N ARG A 272 -28.40 -10.06 53.88
CA ARG A 272 -29.40 -10.33 54.91
C ARG A 272 -29.78 -9.10 55.74
N ASP A 273 -28.84 -8.19 55.90
CA ASP A 273 -29.01 -6.98 56.72
C ASP A 273 -29.44 -5.77 55.88
N VAL A 274 -29.74 -5.98 54.59
CA VAL A 274 -30.33 -4.96 53.74
C VAL A 274 -31.80 -4.77 54.11
N PRO A 275 -32.27 -3.54 54.39
CA PRO A 275 -33.68 -3.26 54.63
C PRO A 275 -34.58 -3.81 53.51
N GLY A 276 -35.57 -4.62 53.84
CA GLY A 276 -36.41 -5.36 52.88
C GLY A 276 -35.93 -6.79 52.58
N CYS A 277 -34.79 -7.22 53.10
CA CYS A 277 -34.35 -8.61 53.12
C CYS A 277 -34.59 -9.31 54.46
N GLU A 278 -35.34 -8.69 55.39
CA GLU A 278 -35.63 -9.29 56.68
C GLU A 278 -36.40 -10.59 56.47
N LYS A 279 -35.88 -11.67 57.05
CA LYS A 279 -36.71 -12.85 57.22
C LYS A 279 -37.77 -12.49 58.24
N LYS A 280 -39.06 -12.53 57.84
CA LYS A 280 -40.20 -12.47 58.77
C LYS A 280 -39.83 -13.30 60.01
N GLY A 281 -39.82 -12.65 61.18
CA GLY A 281 -39.29 -13.23 62.40
C GLY A 281 -39.89 -14.62 62.66
N CYS A 282 -39.08 -15.52 63.20
CA CYS A 282 -39.57 -16.84 63.55
C CYS A 282 -40.55 -16.73 64.72
N CYS A 283 -41.66 -17.47 64.63
CA CYS A 283 -42.59 -17.60 65.73
C CYS A 283 -41.91 -18.22 66.97
N LYS A 284 -42.43 -17.90 68.16
CA LYS A 284 -41.89 -18.38 69.44
C LYS A 284 -42.58 -19.65 69.95
N ALA A 285 -43.53 -20.21 69.20
CA ALA A 285 -44.25 -21.40 69.62
C ALA A 285 -43.34 -22.65 69.62
N ASN A 286 -43.63 -23.59 70.51
CA ASN A 286 -42.93 -24.89 70.56
C ASN A 286 -43.49 -25.85 69.49
N THR A 287 -43.43 -25.44 68.22
CA THR A 287 -43.87 -26.24 67.07
C THR A 287 -42.71 -26.44 66.10
N ALA A 288 -42.81 -27.48 65.27
CA ALA A 288 -41.79 -27.84 64.30
C ALA A 288 -41.45 -26.68 63.35
N ASP A 289 -42.44 -25.90 62.91
CA ASP A 289 -42.26 -24.78 61.99
C ASP A 289 -41.48 -23.63 62.64
N CYS A 290 -41.85 -23.27 63.87
CA CYS A 290 -41.22 -22.20 64.63
C CYS A 290 -39.78 -22.56 65.04
N LEU A 291 -39.57 -23.75 65.59
CA LEU A 291 -38.24 -24.20 66.01
C LEU A 291 -37.32 -24.50 64.83
N ALA A 292 -37.86 -24.93 63.69
CA ALA A 292 -37.08 -25.07 62.46
C ALA A 292 -36.66 -23.70 61.91
N CYS A 293 -37.57 -22.73 61.89
CA CYS A 293 -37.28 -21.35 61.53
C CYS A 293 -36.18 -20.76 62.42
N SER A 294 -36.34 -20.83 63.75
CA SER A 294 -35.38 -20.29 64.72
C SER A 294 -33.99 -20.94 64.61
N LYS A 295 -33.91 -22.18 64.11
CA LYS A 295 -32.65 -22.90 63.85
C LYS A 295 -32.16 -22.76 62.39
N GLY A 296 -32.83 -21.96 61.56
CA GLY A 296 -32.48 -21.74 60.15
C GLY A 296 -32.54 -23.01 59.29
N LYS A 297 -33.41 -23.97 59.63
CA LYS A 297 -33.55 -25.27 58.96
C LYS A 297 -34.95 -25.41 58.37
N SER A 298 -35.09 -26.26 57.35
CA SER A 298 -36.43 -26.70 56.95
C SER A 298 -37.03 -27.61 58.02
N VAL A 299 -38.37 -27.60 58.13
CA VAL A 299 -39.15 -28.45 59.05
C VAL A 299 -38.73 -29.92 58.91
N LYS A 300 -38.62 -30.41 57.67
CA LYS A 300 -38.13 -31.76 57.35
C LYS A 300 -36.73 -32.02 57.90
N ARG A 301 -35.79 -31.07 57.80
CA ARG A 301 -34.42 -31.23 58.30
C ARG A 301 -34.37 -31.14 59.83
N PHE A 302 -35.23 -30.33 60.41
CA PHE A 302 -35.40 -30.20 61.86
C PHE A 302 -35.97 -31.50 62.46
N CYS A 303 -37.11 -31.98 61.95
CA CYS A 303 -37.79 -33.20 62.41
C CYS A 303 -37.08 -34.51 62.03
N LYS A 304 -35.95 -34.49 61.30
CA LYS A 304 -35.17 -35.72 61.06
C LYS A 304 -34.36 -36.16 62.28
N LYS A 305 -34.11 -35.26 63.23
CA LYS A 305 -33.31 -35.58 64.43
C LYS A 305 -34.16 -36.33 65.45
N LYS A 306 -33.65 -37.45 65.99
CA LYS A 306 -34.33 -38.26 67.02
C LYS A 306 -34.82 -37.44 68.22
N ARG A 307 -34.00 -36.47 68.69
CA ARG A 307 -34.35 -35.56 69.80
C ARG A 307 -35.52 -34.61 69.53
N ASN A 308 -35.92 -34.44 68.27
CA ASN A 308 -37.01 -33.56 67.86
C ASN A 308 -38.29 -34.36 67.56
N ARG A 309 -38.34 -35.64 67.94
CA ARG A 309 -39.46 -36.54 67.63
C ARG A 309 -40.76 -36.08 68.24
N ASP A 310 -40.70 -35.63 69.49
CA ASP A 310 -41.87 -35.26 70.28
C ASP A 310 -42.22 -33.77 70.14
N VAL A 311 -41.58 -33.06 69.19
CA VAL A 311 -41.95 -31.68 68.89
C VAL A 311 -43.25 -31.68 68.09
N PRO A 312 -44.31 -30.97 68.54
CA PRO A 312 -45.57 -30.83 67.82
C PRO A 312 -45.36 -30.42 66.36
N GLY A 313 -45.83 -31.23 65.41
CA GLY A 313 -45.64 -31.05 63.97
C GLY A 313 -44.54 -31.92 63.34
N CYS A 314 -43.84 -32.72 64.14
CA CYS A 314 -42.83 -33.68 63.65
C CYS A 314 -43.34 -35.13 63.46
N GLU A 315 -44.60 -35.42 63.80
CA GLU A 315 -45.18 -36.78 63.85
C GLU A 315 -45.11 -37.49 62.49
N LYS A 316 -45.34 -36.74 61.41
CA LYS A 316 -45.28 -37.25 60.03
C LYS A 316 -43.87 -37.66 59.58
N TYR A 317 -42.82 -37.18 60.25
CA TYR A 317 -41.42 -37.48 59.90
C TYR A 317 -40.84 -38.66 60.69
N HIS A 318 -41.60 -39.19 61.66
CA HIS A 318 -41.18 -40.29 62.54
C HIS A 318 -42.14 -41.46 62.59
N ARG A 319 -43.11 -41.56 61.65
CA ARG A 319 -44.05 -42.69 61.61
C ARG A 319 -43.30 -44.03 61.66
N ARG A 320 -43.71 -44.87 62.62
CA ARG A 320 -43.22 -46.23 62.88
C ARG A 320 -43.28 -47.04 61.58
N GLY A 321 -42.14 -47.59 61.15
CA GLY A 321 -42.12 -48.48 59.98
C GLY A 321 -40.74 -48.88 59.43
N SER A 322 -39.65 -48.18 59.75
CA SER A 322 -38.31 -48.68 59.38
C SER A 322 -37.20 -47.97 60.16
N TRP A 323 -36.89 -48.46 61.36
CA TRP A 323 -35.55 -48.31 61.93
C TRP A 323 -35.06 -49.72 62.23
N GLY A 324 -34.71 -50.42 61.15
CA GLY A 324 -33.82 -51.57 61.24
C GLY A 324 -32.52 -51.13 61.92
N LYS A 325 -32.09 -51.93 62.89
CA LYS A 325 -30.85 -51.76 63.65
C LYS A 325 -29.68 -51.41 62.73
N LYS A 326 -29.15 -50.21 62.88
CA LYS A 326 -27.74 -49.81 62.81
C LYS A 326 -27.75 -48.30 62.78
N ASP A 327 -27.23 -47.66 63.82
CA ASP A 327 -26.29 -46.56 63.65
C ASP A 327 -25.59 -46.29 64.97
N ARG A 328 -24.26 -46.24 64.85
CA ARG A 328 -23.27 -46.05 65.89
C ARG A 328 -23.48 -44.74 66.63
N ASP A 329 -23.09 -44.77 67.90
CA ASP A 329 -22.87 -43.62 68.75
C ASP A 329 -22.11 -42.51 68.03
N ASP A 330 -22.66 -41.29 68.07
CA ASP A 330 -21.96 -40.07 67.73
C ASP A 330 -22.08 -39.11 68.91
N SER A 331 -21.57 -39.58 70.05
CA SER A 331 -21.16 -38.74 71.18
C SER A 331 -19.85 -38.08 70.79
N ARG A 332 -19.91 -36.91 70.14
CA ARG A 332 -18.79 -35.96 70.13
C ARG A 332 -19.15 -34.76 70.99
N GLN A 333 -18.59 -34.81 72.19
CA GLN A 333 -18.51 -33.75 73.18
C GLN A 333 -18.07 -32.43 72.54
N GLN A 334 -18.81 -31.36 72.81
CA GLN A 334 -18.23 -30.03 72.91
C GLN A 334 -17.59 -29.97 74.30
N GLY A 335 -16.27 -30.09 74.34
CA GLY A 335 -15.46 -29.83 75.52
C GLY A 335 -14.94 -28.40 75.44
N ASP A 336 -15.33 -27.59 76.43
CA ASP A 336 -14.74 -26.31 76.75
C ASP A 336 -13.29 -26.49 77.27
N GLY A 337 -12.44 -25.50 76.95
CA GLY A 337 -11.31 -25.07 77.79
C GLY A 337 -10.07 -25.98 77.87
N GLY A 338 -8.89 -25.44 77.54
CA GLY A 338 -7.63 -26.07 77.94
C GLY A 338 -6.41 -25.66 77.15
N PHE A 339 -5.76 -24.59 77.59
CA PHE A 339 -4.33 -24.28 77.47
C PHE A 339 -3.41 -25.51 77.34
N ARG A 340 -2.40 -25.45 76.45
CA ARG A 340 -0.95 -25.51 76.81
C ARG A 340 0.00 -25.58 75.59
N ASN A 341 1.03 -24.73 75.69
CA ASN A 341 2.43 -24.82 75.23
C ASN A 341 2.92 -26.21 74.76
N TRP A 342 3.87 -26.26 73.83
CA TRP A 342 5.32 -26.21 74.11
C TRP A 342 6.14 -26.29 72.79
N PHE A 343 7.35 -25.74 72.87
CA PHE A 343 8.49 -25.79 71.97
C PHE A 343 8.73 -27.13 71.25
N GLY A 344 9.38 -27.01 70.09
CA GLY A 344 10.16 -28.02 69.38
C GLY A 344 10.98 -27.30 68.32
#